data_AF-Q3KPU6-F1
#
_entry.id   AF-Q3KPU6-F1
#
_cell.length_a   1.000
_cell.length_b   1.000
_cell.length_c   1.000
_cell.angle_alpha   90.00
_cell.angle_beta   90.00
_cell.angle_gamma   90.00
#
_symmetry.space_group_name_H-M   'P 1'
#
loop_
_entity.id
_entity.type
_entity.pdbx_description
1 polymer ?
#
loop_
_entity_poly.entity_id
_entity_poly.type
_entity_poly.pdbx_seq_one_letter_code
_entity_poly.pdbx_strand_id
1 'polypeptide(L)'
;MSLDSLFEYILLTEQQASEMNRHLREVKAEIHRCQEEARNLSGRLEEAKVILETKVHLLAEKKCERLLLKKHHDVLECQKEDLLKEKEELTTILAGIKKQMAEEEEKFMKEVMEFNSNYGLTSKRDVLLREQAKAEMERLEMEAEALMNEMESLKHESFHLNTLQVQKKTINNKLAQLQNTLKDIEDKISEAIETTERLEAEKILVSQKPQSDAECLRLKKELELYSNEDFEAVYEALRMEIEFLQMKISQQSGKQ
;
A
#
# COMPACT_ATOMS: atom_id res chain seq x y z
N MET A 1 -40.24 -56.14 -155.31
CA MET A 1 -38.97 -55.41 -155.19
C MET A 1 -38.15 -55.70 -156.43
N SER A 2 -37.60 -54.68 -157.09
CA SER A 2 -36.53 -54.93 -158.07
C SER A 2 -35.29 -55.40 -157.32
N LEU A 3 -34.38 -56.07 -158.02
CA LEU A 3 -33.08 -56.43 -157.46
C LEU A 3 -32.34 -55.18 -156.95
N ASP A 4 -32.47 -54.05 -157.64
CA ASP A 4 -31.90 -52.76 -157.26
C ASP A 4 -32.46 -52.24 -155.92
N SER A 5 -33.78 -52.30 -155.70
CA SER A 5 -34.37 -51.88 -154.41
C SER A 5 -33.92 -52.76 -153.24
N LEU A 6 -33.69 -54.06 -153.48
CA LEU A 6 -33.14 -54.96 -152.46
C LEU A 6 -31.68 -54.60 -152.14
N PHE A 7 -30.85 -54.32 -153.15
CA PHE A 7 -29.47 -53.87 -152.95
C PHE A 7 -29.40 -52.53 -152.22
N GLU A 8 -30.23 -51.55 -152.59
CA GLU A 8 -30.34 -50.27 -151.87
C GLU A 8 -30.74 -50.47 -150.41
N TYR A 9 -31.71 -51.35 -150.14
CA TYR A 9 -32.13 -51.67 -148.78
C TYR A 9 -31.00 -52.34 -147.98
N ILE A 10 -30.32 -53.34 -148.54
CA ILE A 10 -29.17 -54.00 -147.89
C ILE A 10 -28.09 -52.95 -147.56
N LEU A 11 -27.73 -52.11 -148.52
CA LEU A 11 -26.71 -51.08 -148.36
C LEU A 11 -27.10 -50.09 -147.23
N LEU A 12 -28.36 -49.63 -147.21
CA LEU A 12 -28.87 -48.73 -146.18
C LEU A 12 -28.86 -49.39 -144.80
N THR A 13 -29.31 -50.65 -144.68
CA THR A 13 -29.31 -51.37 -143.40
C THR A 13 -27.90 -51.67 -142.89
N GLU A 14 -26.95 -51.99 -143.78
CA GLU A 14 -25.54 -52.18 -143.42
C GLU A 14 -24.90 -50.86 -142.96
N GLN A 15 -25.21 -49.75 -143.62
CA GLN A 15 -24.78 -48.43 -143.19
C GLN A 15 -25.35 -48.10 -141.79
N GLN A 16 -26.65 -48.31 -141.57
CA GLN A 16 -27.28 -48.12 -140.26
C GLN A 16 -26.67 -49.02 -139.17
N ALA A 17 -26.39 -50.29 -139.48
CA ALA A 17 -25.74 -51.21 -138.55
C ALA A 17 -24.30 -50.78 -138.24
N SER A 18 -23.56 -50.26 -139.23
CA SER A 18 -22.22 -49.71 -139.05
C SER A 18 -22.21 -48.46 -138.16
N GLU A 19 -23.15 -47.52 -138.40
CA GLU A 19 -23.32 -46.33 -137.57
C GLU A 19 -23.73 -46.68 -136.14
N MET A 20 -24.69 -47.59 -135.97
CA MET A 20 -25.10 -48.08 -134.66
C MET A 20 -23.94 -48.76 -133.91
N ASN A 21 -23.15 -49.60 -134.60
CA ASN A 21 -21.97 -50.22 -134.02
C ASN A 21 -20.89 -49.19 -133.63
N ARG A 22 -20.70 -48.13 -134.43
CA ARG A 22 -19.79 -47.03 -134.10
C ARG A 22 -20.25 -46.31 -132.84
N HIS A 23 -21.53 -45.93 -132.74
CA HIS A 23 -22.08 -45.31 -131.55
C HIS A 23 -22.01 -46.22 -130.32
N LEU A 24 -22.26 -47.52 -130.47
CA LEU A 24 -22.10 -48.48 -129.39
C LEU A 24 -20.65 -48.55 -128.88
N ARG A 25 -19.65 -48.49 -129.77
CA ARG A 25 -18.23 -48.43 -129.39
C ARG A 25 -17.90 -47.13 -128.66
N GLU A 26 -18.39 -45.99 -129.14
CA GLU A 26 -18.21 -44.68 -128.49
C GLU A 26 -18.80 -44.68 -127.07
N VAL A 27 -20.05 -45.14 -126.91
CA VAL A 27 -20.71 -45.25 -125.61
C VAL A 27 -19.96 -46.22 -124.69
N LYS A 28 -19.48 -47.37 -125.18
CA LYS A 28 -18.68 -48.31 -124.38
C LYS A 28 -17.36 -47.69 -123.92
N ALA A 29 -16.67 -46.95 -124.80
CA ALA A 29 -15.43 -46.27 -124.45
C ALA A 29 -15.68 -45.18 -123.39
N GLU A 30 -16.77 -44.43 -123.54
CA GLU A 30 -17.19 -43.42 -122.57
C GLU A 30 -17.56 -44.02 -121.21
N ILE A 31 -18.34 -45.11 -121.19
CA ILE A 31 -18.66 -45.87 -119.96
C ILE A 31 -17.37 -46.35 -119.29
N HIS A 32 -16.42 -46.88 -120.07
CA HIS A 32 -15.15 -47.35 -119.52
C HIS A 32 -14.34 -46.21 -118.89
N ARG A 33 -14.28 -45.06 -119.57
CA ARG A 33 -13.64 -43.84 -119.06
C ARG A 33 -14.29 -43.38 -117.75
N CYS A 34 -15.63 -43.27 -117.71
CA CYS A 34 -16.34 -42.90 -116.49
C CYS A 34 -16.12 -43.90 -115.34
N GLN A 35 -16.05 -45.20 -115.64
CA GLN A 35 -15.76 -46.23 -114.63
C GLN A 35 -14.34 -46.09 -114.06
N GLU A 36 -13.36 -45.78 -114.89
CA GLU A 36 -11.98 -45.54 -114.45
C GLU A 36 -11.86 -44.26 -113.63
N GLU A 37 -12.49 -43.17 -114.06
CA GLU A 37 -12.59 -41.92 -113.30
C GLU A 37 -13.25 -42.13 -111.94
N ALA A 38 -14.37 -42.86 -111.89
CA ALA A 38 -15.05 -43.20 -110.65
C ALA A 38 -14.16 -44.03 -109.71
N ARG A 39 -13.40 -44.99 -110.24
CA ARG A 39 -12.44 -45.79 -109.47
C ARG A 39 -11.32 -44.93 -108.90
N ASN A 40 -10.75 -44.04 -109.71
CA ASN A 40 -9.68 -43.12 -109.29
C ASN A 40 -10.16 -42.13 -108.21
N LEU A 41 -11.36 -41.56 -108.38
CA LEU A 41 -11.97 -40.68 -107.38
C LEU A 41 -12.27 -41.42 -106.08
N SER A 42 -12.76 -42.66 -106.17
CA SER A 42 -12.99 -43.50 -104.98
C SER A 42 -11.70 -43.79 -104.23
N GLY A 43 -10.59 -44.09 -104.93
CA GLY A 43 -9.28 -44.30 -104.31
C GLY A 43 -8.77 -43.04 -103.58
N ARG A 44 -8.84 -41.88 -104.25
CA ARG A 44 -8.45 -40.59 -103.65
C ARG A 44 -9.31 -40.21 -102.44
N LEU A 45 -10.61 -40.54 -102.48
CA LEU A 45 -11.50 -40.32 -101.36
C LEU A 45 -11.11 -41.16 -100.15
N GLU A 46 -10.75 -42.42 -100.37
CA GLU A 46 -10.33 -43.32 -99.29
C GLU A 46 -8.99 -42.91 -98.68
N GLU A 47 -8.01 -42.54 -99.51
CA GLU A 47 -6.75 -41.96 -99.04
C GLU A 47 -6.97 -40.69 -98.20
N ALA A 48 -7.85 -39.79 -98.65
CA ALA A 48 -8.19 -38.57 -97.93
C ALA A 48 -8.86 -38.86 -96.57
N LYS A 49 -9.71 -39.90 -96.48
CA LYS A 49 -10.31 -40.32 -95.20
C LYS A 49 -9.26 -40.84 -94.22
N VAL A 50 -8.34 -41.70 -94.66
CA VAL A 50 -7.26 -42.22 -93.81
C VAL A 50 -6.37 -41.09 -93.29
N ILE A 51 -6.03 -40.12 -94.15
CA ILE A 51 -5.27 -38.93 -93.74
C ILE A 51 -6.06 -38.10 -92.73
N LEU A 52 -7.36 -37.90 -92.95
CA LEU A 52 -8.21 -37.14 -92.03
C LEU A 52 -8.31 -37.84 -90.67
N GLU A 53 -8.54 -39.14 -90.64
CA GLU A 53 -8.62 -39.94 -89.41
C GLU A 53 -7.30 -39.87 -88.61
N THR A 54 -6.16 -40.01 -89.29
CA THR A 54 -4.83 -39.85 -88.67
C THR A 54 -4.66 -38.46 -88.06
N LYS A 55 -5.08 -37.40 -88.76
CA LYS A 55 -5.03 -36.02 -88.25
C LYS A 55 -5.98 -35.80 -87.07
N VAL A 56 -7.15 -36.43 -87.06
CA VAL A 56 -8.10 -36.38 -85.94
C VAL A 56 -7.50 -37.05 -84.70
N HIS A 57 -6.86 -38.22 -84.85
CA HIS A 57 -6.16 -38.88 -83.75
C HIS A 57 -5.01 -38.02 -83.19
N LEU A 58 -4.16 -37.46 -84.07
CA LEU A 58 -3.06 -36.59 -83.65
C LEU A 58 -3.58 -35.34 -82.92
N LEU A 59 -4.68 -34.74 -83.39
CA LEU A 59 -5.29 -33.59 -82.73
C LEU A 59 -5.84 -33.96 -81.34
N ALA A 60 -6.46 -35.12 -81.21
CA ALA A 60 -6.96 -35.62 -79.93
C ALA A 60 -5.81 -35.87 -78.93
N GLU A 61 -4.71 -36.47 -79.39
CA GLU A 61 -3.49 -36.68 -78.60
C GLU A 61 -2.90 -35.35 -78.13
N LYS A 62 -2.72 -34.38 -79.05
CA LYS A 62 -2.20 -33.04 -78.71
C LYS A 62 -3.12 -32.29 -77.74
N LYS A 63 -4.44 -32.48 -77.85
CA LYS A 63 -5.40 -31.92 -76.89
C LYS A 63 -5.24 -32.54 -75.50
N CYS A 64 -5.02 -33.86 -75.43
CA CYS A 64 -4.76 -34.56 -74.18
C CYS A 64 -3.45 -34.08 -73.53
N GLU A 65 -2.35 -34.03 -74.29
CA GLU A 65 -1.04 -33.53 -73.86
C GLU A 65 -1.13 -32.12 -73.28
N ARG A 66 -1.84 -31.21 -73.96
CA ARG A 66 -2.05 -29.84 -73.48
C ARG A 66 -2.82 -29.79 -72.16
N LEU A 67 -3.83 -30.63 -71.98
CA LEU A 67 -4.60 -30.69 -70.73
C LEU A 67 -3.73 -31.23 -69.58
N LEU A 68 -2.91 -32.24 -69.85
CA LEU A 68 -1.96 -32.78 -68.88
C LEU A 68 -0.93 -31.73 -68.45
N LEU A 69 -0.32 -31.03 -69.41
CA LEU A 69 0.63 -29.95 -69.14
C LEU A 69 -0.02 -28.81 -68.33
N LYS A 70 -1.26 -28.44 -68.66
CA LYS A 70 -2.00 -27.44 -67.88
C LYS A 70 -2.19 -27.91 -66.43
N LYS A 71 -2.60 -29.17 -66.22
CA LYS A 71 -2.77 -29.73 -64.88
C LYS A 71 -1.46 -29.77 -64.09
N HIS A 72 -0.35 -30.11 -64.73
CA HIS A 72 0.97 -30.03 -64.10
C HIS A 72 1.33 -28.61 -63.71
N HIS A 73 1.09 -27.63 -64.59
CA HIS A 73 1.32 -26.23 -64.29
C HIS A 73 0.48 -25.74 -63.11
N ASP A 74 -0.83 -26.06 -63.11
CA ASP A 74 -1.74 -25.69 -62.03
C ASP A 74 -1.26 -26.24 -60.67
N VAL A 75 -0.83 -27.51 -60.63
CA VAL A 75 -0.31 -28.14 -59.39
C VAL A 75 1.02 -27.50 -58.95
N LEU A 76 1.93 -27.22 -59.88
CA LEU A 76 3.20 -26.57 -59.55
C LEU A 76 3.01 -25.16 -59.01
N GLU A 77 2.04 -24.41 -59.53
CA GLU A 77 1.74 -23.06 -59.03
C GLU A 77 1.15 -23.13 -57.61
N CYS A 78 0.22 -24.07 -57.35
CA CYS A 78 -0.26 -24.30 -55.99
C CYS A 78 0.87 -24.69 -55.01
N GLN A 79 1.76 -25.61 -55.41
CA GLN A 79 2.91 -26.00 -54.58
C GLN A 79 3.85 -24.82 -54.30
N LYS A 80 4.09 -23.97 -55.30
CA LYS A 80 4.90 -22.77 -55.16
C LYS A 80 4.27 -21.78 -54.17
N GLU A 81 2.96 -21.57 -54.23
CA GLU A 81 2.25 -20.72 -53.27
C GLU A 81 2.36 -21.26 -51.84
N ASP A 82 2.19 -22.58 -51.65
CA ASP A 82 2.29 -23.20 -50.33
C ASP A 82 3.72 -23.11 -49.76
N LEU A 83 4.75 -23.36 -50.58
CA LEU A 83 6.14 -23.21 -50.17
C LEU A 83 6.51 -21.75 -49.84
N LEU A 84 5.92 -20.77 -50.53
CA LEU A 84 6.11 -19.36 -50.21
C LEU A 84 5.50 -19.02 -48.84
N LYS A 85 4.29 -19.51 -48.54
CA LYS A 85 3.66 -19.34 -47.21
C LYS A 85 4.50 -19.97 -46.11
N GLU A 86 4.94 -21.23 -46.29
CA GLU A 86 5.79 -21.92 -45.31
C GLU A 86 7.11 -21.16 -45.08
N LYS A 87 7.73 -20.65 -46.14
CA LYS A 87 8.93 -19.81 -46.03
C LYS A 87 8.68 -18.53 -45.24
N GLU A 88 7.56 -17.85 -45.49
CA GLU A 88 7.18 -16.63 -44.76
C GLU A 88 6.98 -16.93 -43.28
N GLU A 89 6.24 -17.99 -42.94
CA GLU A 89 6.03 -18.45 -41.56
C GLU A 89 7.34 -18.78 -40.86
N LEU A 90 8.22 -19.57 -41.48
CA LEU A 90 9.54 -19.90 -40.95
C LEU A 90 10.41 -18.66 -40.75
N THR A 91 10.32 -17.69 -41.66
CA THR A 91 11.05 -16.41 -41.54
C THR A 91 10.57 -15.62 -40.33
N THR A 92 9.25 -15.55 -40.10
CA THR A 92 8.67 -14.90 -38.92
C THR A 92 9.08 -15.61 -37.63
N ILE A 93 9.04 -16.94 -37.59
CA ILE A 93 9.47 -17.74 -36.43
C ILE A 93 10.95 -17.47 -36.12
N LEU A 94 11.82 -17.51 -37.13
CA LEU A 94 13.25 -17.26 -36.97
C LEU A 94 13.53 -15.84 -36.47
N ALA A 95 12.80 -14.84 -36.97
CA ALA A 95 12.90 -13.47 -36.48
C ALA A 95 12.48 -13.36 -35.01
N GLY A 96 11.41 -14.07 -34.61
CA GLY A 96 10.95 -14.16 -33.22
C GLY A 96 11.99 -14.79 -32.30
N ILE A 97 12.58 -15.92 -32.70
CA ILE A 97 13.65 -16.60 -31.93
C ILE A 97 14.87 -15.70 -31.76
N LYS A 98 15.32 -15.03 -32.83
CA LYS A 98 16.46 -14.11 -32.75
C LYS A 98 16.21 -12.95 -31.79
N LYS A 99 14.99 -12.41 -31.79
CA LYS A 99 14.60 -11.34 -30.87
C LYS A 99 14.63 -11.83 -29.42
N GLN A 100 14.02 -12.98 -29.13
CA GLN A 100 14.03 -13.57 -27.78
C GLN A 100 15.45 -13.88 -27.29
N MET A 101 16.30 -14.41 -28.18
CA MET A 101 17.71 -14.67 -27.86
C MET A 101 18.45 -13.38 -27.48
N ALA A 102 18.23 -12.28 -28.20
CA ALA A 102 18.83 -10.99 -27.87
C ALA A 102 18.29 -10.41 -26.55
N GLU A 103 17.00 -10.56 -26.27
CA GLU A 103 16.38 -10.12 -25.01
C GLU A 103 16.92 -10.91 -23.81
N GLU A 104 17.04 -12.23 -23.92
CA GLU A 104 17.63 -13.08 -22.86
C GLU A 104 19.14 -12.84 -22.70
N GLU A 105 19.88 -12.59 -23.78
CA GLU A 105 21.29 -12.21 -23.71
C GLU A 105 21.46 -10.87 -22.97
N GLU A 106 20.63 -9.87 -23.29
CA GLU A 106 20.66 -8.56 -22.61
C GLU A 106 20.30 -8.70 -21.12
N LYS A 107 19.27 -9.49 -20.80
CA LYS A 107 18.87 -9.77 -19.43
C LYS A 107 19.98 -10.48 -18.65
N PHE A 108 20.57 -11.52 -19.23
CA PHE A 108 21.70 -12.24 -18.63
C PHE A 108 22.88 -11.30 -18.39
N MET A 109 23.23 -10.46 -19.36
CA MET A 109 24.29 -9.47 -19.19
C MET A 109 23.99 -8.46 -18.08
N LYS A 110 22.75 -8.00 -17.94
CA LYS A 110 22.32 -7.12 -16.85
C LYS A 110 22.45 -7.81 -15.48
N GLU A 111 21.99 -9.05 -15.37
CA GLU A 111 22.09 -9.83 -14.12
C GLU A 111 23.56 -10.06 -13.73
N VAL A 112 24.41 -10.42 -14.70
CA VAL A 112 25.86 -10.56 -14.48
C VAL A 112 26.50 -9.24 -14.07
N MET A 113 26.11 -8.11 -14.69
CA MET A 113 26.60 -6.78 -14.32
C MET A 113 26.17 -6.39 -12.90
N GLU A 114 24.91 -6.62 -12.54
CA GLU A 114 24.38 -6.34 -11.21
C GLU A 114 25.08 -7.20 -10.15
N PHE A 115 25.23 -8.49 -10.40
CA PHE A 115 25.97 -9.40 -9.52
C PHE A 115 27.42 -8.93 -9.35
N ASN A 116 28.12 -8.62 -10.44
CA ASN A 116 29.50 -8.14 -10.39
C ASN A 116 29.63 -6.78 -9.68
N SER A 117 28.61 -5.92 -9.75
CA SER A 117 28.53 -4.65 -9.01
C SER A 117 28.33 -4.89 -7.51
N ASN A 118 27.32 -5.69 -7.15
CA ASN A 118 26.91 -5.93 -5.77
C ASN A 118 27.98 -6.66 -4.95
N TYR A 119 28.70 -7.60 -5.58
CA TYR A 119 29.79 -8.33 -4.93
C TYR A 119 31.17 -7.72 -5.20
N GLY A 120 31.23 -6.59 -5.92
CA GLY A 120 32.47 -5.93 -6.31
C GLY A 120 33.44 -6.89 -7.02
N LEU A 121 32.96 -7.80 -7.88
CA LEU A 121 33.86 -8.65 -8.67
C LEU A 121 34.59 -7.86 -9.78
N THR A 122 34.18 -6.61 -9.99
CA THR A 122 34.92 -5.63 -10.80
C THR A 122 36.04 -4.98 -9.98
N SER A 123 36.94 -4.24 -10.65
CA SER A 123 38.10 -3.54 -10.06
C SER A 123 37.77 -2.48 -8.98
N LYS A 124 36.52 -2.39 -8.54
CA LYS A 124 36.00 -1.43 -7.56
C LYS A 124 35.63 -2.05 -6.21
N ARG A 125 35.86 -3.35 -5.96
CA ARG A 125 35.51 -4.00 -4.68
C ARG A 125 35.97 -3.23 -3.46
N ASP A 126 37.25 -2.91 -3.43
CA ASP A 126 37.87 -2.27 -2.27
C ASP A 126 37.37 -0.84 -2.08
N VAL A 127 36.90 -0.20 -3.16
CA VAL A 127 36.29 1.13 -3.11
C VAL A 127 34.88 1.02 -2.55
N LEU A 128 34.05 0.10 -3.06
CA LEU A 128 32.69 -0.14 -2.59
C LEU A 128 32.65 -0.54 -1.11
N LEU A 129 33.52 -1.47 -0.69
CA LEU A 129 33.60 -1.89 0.71
C LEU A 129 34.06 -0.74 1.62
N ARG A 130 34.98 0.10 1.15
CA ARG A 130 35.41 1.30 1.90
C ARG A 130 34.29 2.34 1.98
N GLU A 131 33.55 2.57 0.91
CA GLU A 131 32.41 3.49 0.89
C GLU A 131 31.28 3.01 1.80
N GLN A 132 30.96 1.71 1.76
CA GLN A 132 29.97 1.09 2.66
C GLN A 132 30.41 1.17 4.12
N ALA A 133 31.66 0.80 4.43
CA ALA A 133 32.18 0.89 5.79
C ALA A 133 32.21 2.34 6.29
N LYS A 134 32.58 3.29 5.43
CA LYS A 134 32.58 4.72 5.77
C LYS A 134 31.17 5.25 6.05
N ALA A 135 30.21 4.94 5.19
CA ALA A 135 28.81 5.35 5.39
C ALA A 135 28.22 4.75 6.68
N GLU A 136 28.57 3.49 6.98
CA GLU A 136 28.14 2.83 8.22
C GLU A 136 28.80 3.44 9.46
N MET A 137 30.10 3.77 9.39
CA MET A 137 30.80 4.48 10.46
C MET A 137 30.18 5.86 10.72
N GLU A 138 29.94 6.65 9.67
CA GLU A 138 29.30 7.97 9.79
C GLU A 138 27.89 7.85 10.41
N ARG A 139 27.12 6.82 10.02
CA ARG A 139 25.79 6.54 10.58
C ARG A 139 25.87 6.22 12.08
N LEU A 140 26.80 5.35 12.48
CA LEU A 140 26.98 4.96 13.88
C LEU A 140 27.54 6.10 14.74
N GLU A 141 28.40 6.95 14.18
CA GLU A 141 28.90 8.16 14.85
C GLU A 141 27.75 9.15 15.12
N MET A 142 26.89 9.40 14.13
CA MET A 142 25.70 10.24 14.30
C MET A 142 24.74 9.67 15.36
N GLU A 143 24.53 8.36 15.37
CA GLU A 143 23.69 7.68 16.36
C GLU A 143 24.28 7.78 17.77
N ALA A 144 25.60 7.59 17.91
CA ALA A 144 26.30 7.73 19.17
C ALA A 144 26.24 9.17 19.72
N GLU A 145 26.38 10.18 18.87
CA GLU A 145 26.25 11.59 19.26
C GLU A 145 24.82 11.93 19.68
N ALA A 146 23.81 11.45 18.95
CA ALA A 146 22.40 11.63 19.32
C ALA A 146 22.08 11.01 20.68
N LEU A 147 22.54 9.78 20.93
CA LEU A 147 22.37 9.10 22.22
C LEU A 147 23.10 9.81 23.35
N MET A 148 24.31 10.33 23.10
CA MET A 148 25.04 11.10 24.11
C MET A 148 24.28 12.37 24.52
N ASN A 149 23.73 13.11 23.55
CA ASN A 149 22.91 14.30 23.80
C ASN A 149 21.62 13.98 24.58
N GLU A 150 20.98 12.86 24.27
CA GLU A 150 19.81 12.37 25.01
C GLU A 150 20.18 12.01 26.45
N MET A 151 21.28 11.29 26.66
CA MET A 151 21.77 10.94 27.99
C MET A 151 22.09 12.18 28.84
N GLU A 152 22.66 13.23 28.27
CA GLU A 152 22.91 14.49 28.98
C GLU A 152 21.61 15.20 29.37
N SER A 153 20.63 15.23 28.46
CA SER A 153 19.32 15.81 28.72
C SER A 153 18.59 15.07 29.87
N LEU A 154 18.60 13.74 29.85
CA LEU A 154 18.03 12.90 30.91
C LEU A 154 18.74 13.07 32.26
N LYS A 155 20.06 13.24 32.26
CA LYS A 155 20.83 13.55 33.49
C LYS A 155 20.38 14.88 34.09
N HIS A 156 20.21 15.91 33.25
CA HIS A 156 19.78 17.22 33.71
C HIS A 156 18.34 17.18 34.27
N GLU A 157 17.43 16.48 33.57
CA GLU A 157 16.06 16.28 34.03
C GLU A 157 16.00 15.50 35.36
N SER A 158 16.80 14.44 35.48
CA SER A 158 16.93 13.67 36.73
C SER A 158 17.42 14.53 37.90
N PHE A 159 18.40 15.41 37.66
CA PHE A 159 18.86 16.37 38.68
C PHE A 159 17.73 17.33 39.10
N HIS A 160 16.97 17.86 38.15
CA HIS A 160 15.84 18.74 38.42
C HIS A 160 14.73 18.02 39.20
N LEU A 161 14.39 16.79 38.80
CA LEU A 161 13.39 15.96 39.45
C LEU A 161 13.77 15.65 40.90
N ASN A 162 15.03 15.29 41.15
CA ASN A 162 15.55 15.07 42.51
C ASN A 162 15.44 16.34 43.37
N THR A 163 15.76 17.51 42.79
CA THR A 163 15.61 18.81 43.48
C THR A 163 14.16 19.08 43.85
N LEU A 164 13.22 18.89 42.92
CA LEU A 164 11.79 19.05 43.16
C LEU A 164 11.27 18.06 44.22
N GLN A 165 11.77 16.83 44.24
CA GLN A 165 11.41 15.83 45.23
C GLN A 165 11.85 16.24 46.65
N VAL A 166 13.04 16.81 46.80
CA VAL A 166 13.53 17.36 48.07
C VAL A 166 12.68 18.56 48.52
N GLN A 167 12.33 19.46 47.60
CA GLN A 167 11.45 20.60 47.90
C GLN A 167 10.05 20.15 48.31
N LYS A 168 9.45 19.19 47.59
CA LYS A 168 8.15 18.58 47.93
C LYS A 168 8.19 17.99 49.33
N LYS A 169 9.22 17.21 49.66
CA LYS A 169 9.41 16.65 51.01
C LYS A 169 9.48 17.73 52.08
N THR A 170 10.19 18.83 51.79
CA THR A 170 10.33 19.98 52.70
C THR A 170 8.98 20.68 52.94
N ILE A 171 8.20 20.90 51.89
CA ILE A 171 6.86 21.50 51.99
C ILE A 171 5.92 20.58 52.76
N ASN A 172 5.92 19.28 52.47
CA ASN A 172 5.10 18.31 53.21
C ASN A 172 5.43 18.29 54.71
N ASN A 173 6.71 18.35 55.06
CA ASN A 173 7.13 18.43 56.47
C ASN A 173 6.62 19.72 57.13
N LYS A 174 6.72 20.88 56.45
CA LYS A 174 6.18 22.15 56.95
C LYS A 174 4.66 22.12 57.10
N LEU A 175 3.95 21.50 56.16
CA LEU A 175 2.50 21.35 56.22
C LEU A 175 2.08 20.48 57.41
N ALA A 176 2.76 19.35 57.63
CA ALA A 176 2.52 18.50 58.80
C ALA A 176 2.81 19.24 60.12
N GLN A 177 3.87 20.05 60.18
CA GLN A 177 4.17 20.89 61.33
C GLN A 177 3.06 21.92 61.58
N LEU A 178 2.60 22.63 60.54
CA LEU A 178 1.51 23.59 60.66
C LEU A 178 0.19 22.94 61.09
N GLN A 179 -0.12 21.75 60.59
CA GLN A 179 -1.29 20.98 61.03
C GLN A 179 -1.22 20.62 62.51
N ASN A 180 -0.05 20.19 63.00
CA ASN A 180 0.16 19.92 64.42
C ASN A 180 0.01 21.20 65.26
N THR A 181 0.63 22.31 64.83
CA THR A 181 0.49 23.59 65.54
C THR A 181 -0.95 24.09 65.57
N LEU A 182 -1.69 23.93 64.47
CA LEU A 182 -3.11 24.28 64.41
C LEU A 182 -3.91 23.41 65.39
N LYS A 183 -3.64 22.11 65.44
CA LYS A 183 -4.27 21.20 66.40
C LYS A 183 -3.98 21.58 67.86
N ASP A 184 -2.73 21.90 68.18
CA ASP A 184 -2.33 22.36 69.52
C ASP A 184 -3.05 23.66 69.92
N ILE A 185 -3.26 24.58 68.97
CA ILE A 185 -4.00 25.82 69.21
C ILE A 185 -5.49 25.54 69.41
N GLU A 186 -6.10 24.67 68.60
CA GLU A 186 -7.50 24.24 68.77
C GLU A 186 -7.74 23.61 70.14
N ASP A 187 -6.82 22.76 70.60
CA ASP A 187 -6.89 22.12 71.92
C ASP A 187 -6.75 23.16 73.05
N LYS A 188 -5.82 24.11 72.93
CA LYS A 188 -5.68 25.23 73.89
C LYS A 188 -6.90 26.15 73.93
N ILE A 189 -7.52 26.42 72.77
CA ILE A 189 -8.75 27.20 72.70
C ILE A 189 -9.88 26.45 73.41
N SER A 190 -9.99 25.14 73.20
CA SER A 190 -10.99 24.30 73.86
C SER A 190 -10.81 24.32 75.39
N GLU A 191 -9.57 24.15 75.87
CA GLU A 191 -9.23 24.24 77.30
C GLU A 191 -9.53 25.65 77.87
N ALA A 192 -9.21 26.71 77.12
CA ALA A 192 -9.50 28.09 77.51
C ALA A 192 -11.01 28.36 77.61
N ILE A 193 -11.81 27.78 76.71
CA ILE A 193 -13.28 27.85 76.77
C ILE A 193 -13.79 27.13 78.02
N GLU A 194 -13.39 25.88 78.24
CA GLU A 194 -13.83 25.09 79.42
C GLU A 194 -13.45 25.76 80.74
N THR A 195 -12.23 26.30 80.83
CA THR A 195 -11.76 27.02 82.03
C THR A 195 -12.54 28.31 82.26
N THR A 196 -12.84 29.07 81.19
CA THR A 196 -13.66 30.28 81.26
C THR A 196 -15.08 29.97 81.71
N GLU A 197 -15.72 28.93 81.15
CA GLU A 197 -17.05 28.49 81.54
C GLU A 197 -17.10 28.08 83.03
N ARG A 198 -16.09 27.35 83.50
CA ARG A 198 -15.95 26.96 84.92
C ARG A 198 -15.78 28.17 85.83
N LEU A 199 -14.94 29.13 85.46
CA LEU A 199 -14.70 30.35 86.24
C LEU A 199 -15.95 31.25 86.27
N GLU A 200 -16.70 31.35 85.16
CA GLU A 200 -17.94 32.11 85.14
C GLU A 200 -19.00 31.46 86.05
N ALA A 201 -19.07 30.12 86.08
CA ALA A 201 -19.90 29.39 87.04
C ALA A 201 -19.47 29.62 88.50
N GLU A 202 -18.17 29.59 88.79
CA GLU A 202 -17.62 29.86 90.12
C GLU A 202 -17.88 31.31 90.56
N LYS A 203 -17.71 32.28 89.68
CA LYS A 203 -18.02 33.69 89.91
C LYS A 203 -19.48 33.88 90.30
N ILE A 204 -20.41 33.20 89.64
CA ILE A 204 -21.84 33.21 90.01
C ILE A 204 -22.01 32.68 91.45
N LEU A 205 -21.39 31.56 91.81
CA LEU A 205 -21.44 31.00 93.16
C LEU A 205 -20.85 31.94 94.23
N VAL A 206 -19.68 32.54 93.97
CA VAL A 206 -19.03 33.47 94.90
C VAL A 206 -19.86 34.74 95.06
N SER A 207 -20.47 35.25 93.99
CA SER A 207 -21.34 36.44 94.07
C SER A 207 -22.57 36.26 94.96
N GLN A 208 -22.98 35.00 95.20
CA GLN A 208 -24.08 34.63 96.09
C GLN A 208 -23.64 34.42 97.55
N LYS A 209 -22.34 34.23 97.82
CA LYS A 209 -21.81 33.99 99.17
C LYS A 209 -22.14 35.07 100.18
N PRO A 210 -22.04 36.39 99.91
CA PRO A 210 -22.37 37.40 100.93
C PRO A 210 -23.80 37.29 101.48
N GLN A 211 -24.72 36.70 100.71
CA GLN A 211 -26.11 36.46 101.09
C GLN A 211 -26.36 35.06 101.66
N SER A 212 -25.56 34.05 101.28
CA SER A 212 -25.78 32.65 101.66
C SER A 212 -24.77 32.07 102.66
N ASP A 213 -23.57 32.64 102.75
CA ASP A 213 -22.44 32.09 103.49
C ASP A 213 -22.53 32.43 104.98
N ALA A 214 -22.42 31.41 105.82
CA ALA A 214 -22.57 31.52 107.27
C ALA A 214 -21.49 32.40 107.91
N GLU A 215 -20.27 32.41 107.38
CA GLU A 215 -19.17 33.21 107.90
C GLU A 215 -19.35 34.68 107.50
N CYS A 216 -19.74 34.95 106.24
CA CYS A 216 -20.09 36.31 105.81
C CYS A 216 -21.24 36.88 106.65
N LEU A 217 -22.27 36.07 106.93
CA LEU A 217 -23.39 36.47 107.78
C LEU A 217 -22.96 36.69 109.24
N ARG A 218 -22.01 35.90 109.76
CA ARG A 218 -21.43 36.08 111.11
C ARG A 218 -20.66 37.39 111.20
N LEU A 219 -19.75 37.66 110.27
CA LEU A 219 -18.97 38.89 110.21
C LEU A 219 -19.86 40.11 110.02
N LYS A 220 -20.91 40.00 109.21
CA LYS A 220 -21.89 41.08 109.02
C LYS A 220 -22.59 41.44 110.35
N LYS A 221 -22.94 40.43 111.17
CA LYS A 221 -23.47 40.64 112.53
C LYS A 221 -22.42 41.16 113.51
N GLU A 222 -21.18 40.71 113.41
CA GLU A 222 -20.09 41.15 114.28
C GLU A 222 -19.73 42.63 114.02
N LEU A 223 -19.71 43.06 112.76
CA LEU A 223 -19.57 44.46 112.37
C LEU A 223 -20.72 45.33 112.88
N GLU A 224 -21.96 44.85 112.81
CA GLU A 224 -23.12 45.52 113.43
C GLU A 224 -22.98 45.64 114.96
N LEU A 225 -22.28 44.72 115.61
CA LEU A 225 -21.96 44.76 117.04
C LEU A 225 -20.85 45.77 117.36
N TYR A 226 -19.75 45.77 116.62
CA TYR A 226 -18.63 46.70 116.82
C TYR A 226 -19.01 48.16 116.54
N SER A 227 -20.05 48.43 115.75
CA SER A 227 -20.59 49.79 115.61
C SER A 227 -21.33 50.32 116.85
N ASN A 228 -21.59 49.49 117.86
CA ASN A 228 -22.37 49.87 119.05
C ASN A 228 -21.56 50.09 120.34
N GLU A 229 -20.32 49.62 120.45
CA GLU A 229 -19.46 49.86 121.61
C GLU A 229 -18.49 51.02 121.32
N ASP A 230 -18.63 52.13 122.05
CA ASP A 230 -17.90 53.37 121.82
C ASP A 230 -16.43 53.22 122.26
N PHE A 231 -15.60 52.58 121.41
CA PHE A 231 -14.16 52.34 121.62
C PHE A 231 -13.37 53.61 121.92
N GLU A 232 -13.91 54.78 121.55
CA GLU A 232 -13.34 56.09 121.89
C GLU A 232 -13.20 56.25 123.41
N ALA A 233 -14.17 55.75 124.18
CA ALA A 233 -14.12 55.77 125.64
C ALA A 233 -13.01 54.87 126.21
N VAL A 234 -12.75 53.74 125.55
CA VAL A 234 -11.70 52.79 125.97
C VAL A 234 -10.31 53.35 125.66
N TYR A 235 -10.14 53.99 124.50
CA TYR A 235 -8.87 54.61 124.11
C TYR A 235 -8.46 55.75 125.05
N GLU A 236 -9.37 56.64 125.44
CA GLU A 236 -9.02 57.76 126.34
C GLU A 236 -8.73 57.33 127.78
N ALA A 237 -9.36 56.25 128.25
CA ALA A 237 -9.01 55.67 129.55
C ALA A 237 -7.54 55.19 129.57
N LEU A 238 -7.09 54.51 128.50
CA LEU A 238 -5.72 54.01 128.39
C LEU A 238 -4.70 55.15 128.29
N ARG A 239 -5.04 56.22 127.55
CA ARG A 239 -4.15 57.37 127.37
C ARG A 239 -3.87 58.10 128.69
N MET A 240 -4.92 58.30 129.51
CA MET A 240 -4.76 58.93 130.84
C MET A 240 -3.88 58.10 131.78
N GLU A 241 -3.97 56.77 131.73
CA GLU A 241 -3.16 55.87 132.54
C GLU A 241 -1.66 55.98 132.19
N ILE A 242 -1.33 56.11 130.90
CA ILE A 242 0.05 56.28 130.41
C ILE A 242 0.64 57.61 130.88
N GLU A 243 -0.12 58.71 130.78
CA GLU A 243 0.32 60.03 131.25
C GLU A 243 0.61 60.05 132.76
N PHE A 244 -0.22 59.38 133.57
CA PHE A 244 -0.03 59.27 135.01
C PHE A 244 1.28 58.53 135.38
N LEU A 245 1.60 57.45 134.67
CA LEU A 245 2.81 56.68 134.89
C LEU A 245 4.09 57.45 134.50
N GLN A 246 4.05 58.21 133.40
CA GLN A 246 5.18 59.06 132.99
C GLN A 246 5.49 60.15 134.03
N MET A 247 4.46 60.76 134.61
CA MET A 247 4.62 61.81 135.62
C MET A 247 5.31 61.31 136.91
N LYS A 248 5.07 60.05 137.30
CA LYS A 248 5.72 59.42 138.47
C LYS A 248 7.22 59.20 138.27
N ILE A 249 7.66 58.88 137.06
CA ILE A 249 9.08 58.61 136.75
C ILE A 249 9.91 59.90 136.83
N SER A 250 9.36 61.03 136.38
CA SER A 250 10.07 62.33 136.40
C SER A 250 10.34 62.88 137.81
N GLN A 251 9.59 62.45 138.84
CA GLN A 251 9.81 62.89 140.22
C GLN A 251 10.94 62.14 140.93
N GLN A 252 11.31 60.93 140.48
CA GLN A 252 12.34 60.12 141.13
C GLN A 252 13.78 60.45 140.70
N SER A 253 13.97 61.13 139.56
CA SER A 253 15.30 61.49 139.02
C SER A 253 15.81 62.88 139.46
N GLY A 254 15.13 63.55 140.41
CA GLY A 254 15.40 64.95 140.80
C GLY A 254 15.89 65.23 142.23
N LYS A 255 16.34 64.25 143.02
CA LYS A 255 16.98 64.50 144.33
C LYS A 255 18.38 63.86 144.38
N GLN A 256 19.36 64.68 144.75
CA GLN A 256 20.82 64.47 144.78
C GLN A 256 21.28 63.19 145.48
#